data_AF-A0A5N4W7C2-F1
#
_entry.id   AF-A0A5N4W7C2-F1
#
_cell.length_a   1.000
_cell.length_b   1.000
_cell.length_c   1.000
_cell.angle_alpha   90.00
_cell.angle_beta   90.00
_cell.angle_gamma   90.00
#
_symmetry.space_group_name_H-M   'P 1'
#
loop_
_entity.id
_entity.type
_entity.pdbx_description
1 polymer ?
#
loop_
_entity_poly.entity_id
_entity_poly.type
_entity_poly.pdbx_seq_one_letter_code
_entity_poly.pdbx_strand_id
1 'polypeptide(L)'
;MCSNYLPIRKDRIHLLELLEPTFQYKEHTYPNYEAPLLFSKKEQLEWRLARFGLVAPWVKDLKKVHNTFNARSETVHEKPSFRNAWKKNQFCLIPADVIFEPKYIDGKPEWWGIYRKDEMPFTIAGIYEYAVVNGQEIRSMSMLTINSDQHPFMNQFHAPDDEKRSIIVIPKQLRKDWLQCNHEDAPDFFLDMPLGEFDAMPKSSMKDFRPNAL
;
A
#
# COMPACT_ATOMS: atom_id res chain seq x y z
N MET A 1 -1.30 -11.46 2.90
CA MET A 1 -0.79 -10.13 2.49
C MET A 1 -1.93 -9.35 1.85
N CYS A 2 -2.02 -8.04 2.13
CA CYS A 2 -3.08 -7.15 1.64
C CYS A 2 -3.24 -7.21 0.12
N SER A 3 -4.34 -7.79 -0.35
CA SER A 3 -4.71 -7.85 -1.77
C SER A 3 -5.94 -7.02 -2.09
N ASN A 4 -6.53 -6.35 -1.10
CA ASN A 4 -7.63 -5.41 -1.31
C ASN A 4 -7.53 -4.24 -0.34
N TYR A 5 -7.78 -3.03 -0.83
CA TYR A 5 -7.85 -1.83 0.01
C TYR A 5 -8.83 -0.81 -0.60
N LEU A 6 -9.27 0.14 0.21
CA LEU A 6 -9.96 1.34 -0.23
C LEU A 6 -8.92 2.47 -0.35
N PRO A 7 -8.53 2.91 -1.56
CA PRO A 7 -7.77 4.16 -1.70
C PRO A 7 -8.55 5.31 -1.07
N ILE A 8 -7.83 6.34 -0.63
CA ILE A 8 -8.44 7.54 -0.06
C ILE A 8 -9.55 8.07 -0.97
N ARG A 9 -10.73 8.35 -0.43
CA ARG A 9 -11.79 9.00 -1.22
C ARG A 9 -11.40 10.43 -1.58
N LYS A 10 -11.83 10.90 -2.76
CA LYS A 10 -11.48 12.25 -3.26
C LYS A 10 -11.86 13.37 -2.30
N ASP A 11 -13.05 13.29 -1.74
CA ASP A 11 -13.61 14.24 -0.78
C ASP A 11 -12.96 14.20 0.61
N ARG A 12 -11.92 13.38 0.80
CA ARG A 12 -11.16 13.24 2.04
C ARG A 12 -9.68 13.58 1.86
N ILE A 13 -9.26 13.97 0.65
CA ILE A 13 -7.85 14.20 0.33
C ILE A 13 -7.26 15.39 1.09
N HIS A 14 -8.08 16.40 1.37
CA HIS A 14 -7.70 17.55 2.19
C HIS A 14 -7.29 17.15 3.61
N LEU A 15 -7.79 16.03 4.15
CA LEU A 15 -7.38 15.50 5.45
C LEU A 15 -5.92 15.05 5.48
N LEU A 16 -5.31 14.80 4.31
CA LEU A 16 -3.88 14.56 4.17
C LEU A 16 -3.07 15.82 3.84
N GLU A 17 -3.71 16.99 3.77
CA GLU A 17 -3.12 18.26 3.32
C GLU A 17 -2.55 18.19 1.89
N LEU A 18 -3.28 17.49 1.02
CA LEU A 18 -2.92 17.29 -0.38
C LEU A 18 -3.93 17.97 -1.29
N LEU A 19 -3.47 18.36 -2.48
CA LEU A 19 -4.37 18.79 -3.56
C LEU A 19 -5.08 17.57 -4.16
N GLU A 20 -6.28 17.75 -4.70
CA GLU A 20 -7.00 16.65 -5.34
C GLU A 20 -6.35 16.20 -6.67
N PRO A 21 -6.35 14.88 -6.98
CA PRO A 21 -5.91 14.35 -8.25
C PRO A 21 -6.91 14.67 -9.36
N THR A 22 -6.40 14.95 -10.56
CA THR A 22 -7.19 15.27 -11.75
C THR A 22 -7.82 14.05 -12.43
N PHE A 23 -7.60 12.84 -11.91
CA PHE A 23 -8.07 11.58 -12.48
C PHE A 23 -9.01 10.84 -11.53
N GLN A 24 -9.87 9.98 -12.06
CA GLN A 24 -10.78 9.14 -11.29
C GLN A 24 -10.16 7.77 -10.98
N TYR A 25 -10.60 7.13 -9.90
CA TYR A 25 -10.19 5.78 -9.51
C TYR A 25 -11.33 5.09 -8.77
N LYS A 26 -11.27 3.75 -8.72
CA LYS A 26 -12.31 2.93 -8.10
C LYS A 26 -12.22 2.98 -6.58
N GLU A 27 -13.37 2.84 -5.92
CA GLU A 27 -13.48 2.76 -4.46
C GLU A 27 -12.74 1.54 -3.89
N HIS A 28 -12.79 0.39 -4.57
CA HIS A 28 -12.00 -0.77 -4.21
C HIS A 28 -10.85 -0.98 -5.20
N THR A 29 -9.66 -1.20 -4.67
CA THR A 29 -8.49 -1.63 -5.45
C THR A 29 -8.15 -3.08 -5.15
N TYR A 30 -8.01 -3.87 -6.21
CA TYR A 30 -7.57 -5.27 -6.20
C TYR A 30 -6.29 -5.40 -7.02
N PRO A 31 -5.56 -6.53 -6.99
CA PRO A 31 -4.36 -6.67 -7.81
C PRO A 31 -4.72 -6.44 -9.28
N ASN A 32 -3.81 -5.80 -9.99
CA ASN A 32 -3.93 -5.40 -11.39
C ASN A 32 -4.85 -4.21 -11.67
N TYR A 33 -5.55 -3.68 -10.67
CA TYR A 33 -6.35 -2.46 -10.83
C TYR A 33 -5.44 -1.23 -10.81
N GLU A 34 -5.94 -0.13 -11.35
CA GLU A 34 -5.31 1.17 -11.24
C GLU A 34 -5.80 1.92 -10.00
N ALA A 35 -4.88 2.56 -9.30
CA ALA A 35 -5.14 3.29 -8.06
C ALA A 35 -4.19 4.48 -7.89
N PRO A 36 -4.56 5.47 -7.08
CA PRO A 36 -3.74 6.65 -6.87
C PRO A 36 -2.50 6.32 -6.02
N LEU A 37 -1.37 6.92 -6.39
CA LEU A 37 -0.17 6.99 -5.57
C LEU A 37 0.37 8.42 -5.55
N LEU A 38 1.17 8.71 -4.53
CA LEU A 38 1.95 9.94 -4.40
C LEU A 38 3.43 9.60 -4.46
N PHE A 39 4.18 10.35 -5.24
CA PHE A 39 5.64 10.28 -5.24
C PHE A 39 6.18 11.70 -5.31
N SER A 40 7.45 11.87 -4.94
CA SER A 40 8.12 13.17 -4.98
C SER A 40 8.92 13.31 -6.27
N LYS A 41 8.71 14.40 -7.00
CA LYS A 41 9.56 14.80 -8.13
C LYS A 41 9.98 16.24 -7.93
N LYS A 42 11.29 16.51 -7.88
CA LYS A 42 11.85 17.85 -7.60
C LYS A 42 11.22 18.50 -6.35
N GLU A 43 11.09 17.71 -5.28
CA GLU A 43 10.51 18.13 -3.98
C GLU A 43 9.02 18.51 -4.01
N GLN A 44 8.32 18.24 -5.12
CA GLN A 44 6.87 18.42 -5.21
C GLN A 44 6.18 17.06 -5.18
N LEU A 45 5.11 16.97 -4.38
CA LEU A 45 4.24 15.81 -4.36
C LEU A 45 3.41 15.78 -5.63
N GLU A 46 3.43 14.64 -6.31
CA GLU A 46 2.67 14.44 -7.53
C GLU A 46 1.78 13.20 -7.44
N TRP A 47 0.51 13.38 -7.77
CA TRP A 47 -0.40 12.26 -7.97
C TRP A 47 -0.12 11.55 -9.27
N ARG A 48 -0.14 10.21 -9.24
CA ARG A 48 -0.24 9.39 -10.44
C ARG A 48 -1.19 8.23 -10.23
N LEU A 49 -1.83 7.85 -11.32
CA LEU A 49 -2.47 6.56 -11.42
C LEU A 49 -1.40 5.50 -11.70
N ALA A 50 -1.46 4.38 -11.00
CA ALA A 50 -0.63 3.22 -11.28
C ALA A 50 -1.33 1.91 -11.02
N ARG A 51 -0.86 0.88 -11.73
CA ARG A 51 -1.24 -0.51 -11.51
C ARG A 51 -0.79 -0.99 -10.13
N PHE A 52 -1.71 -1.55 -9.34
CA PHE A 52 -1.40 -2.26 -8.11
C PHE A 52 -0.87 -3.68 -8.42
N GLY A 53 0.45 -3.85 -8.36
CA GLY A 53 1.17 -5.00 -8.91
C GLY A 53 2.32 -4.53 -9.77
N LEU A 54 3.53 -4.51 -9.19
CA LEU A 54 4.73 -3.98 -9.83
C LEU A 54 5.09 -4.75 -11.11
N VAL A 55 5.41 -4.00 -12.17
CA VAL A 55 5.84 -4.51 -13.47
C VAL A 55 7.30 -4.11 -13.67
N ALA A 56 8.20 -5.09 -13.62
CA ALA A 56 9.62 -4.83 -13.84
C ALA A 56 9.91 -4.41 -15.30
N PRO A 57 10.92 -3.57 -15.58
CA PRO A 57 11.14 -2.98 -16.91
C PRO A 57 11.39 -3.98 -18.06
N TRP A 58 11.86 -5.19 -17.75
CA TRP A 58 12.11 -6.25 -18.75
C TRP A 58 10.87 -7.08 -19.08
N VAL A 59 9.76 -6.92 -18.35
CA VAL A 59 8.52 -7.65 -18.62
C VAL A 59 8.03 -7.30 -20.03
N LYS A 60 7.72 -8.34 -20.81
CA LYS A 60 7.13 -8.21 -22.16
C LYS A 60 5.68 -8.66 -22.24
N ASP A 61 5.20 -9.33 -21.19
CA ASP A 61 3.84 -9.84 -21.11
C ASP A 61 3.29 -9.66 -19.70
N LEU A 62 2.27 -8.82 -19.55
CA LEU A 62 1.61 -8.57 -18.27
C LEU A 62 0.96 -9.80 -17.67
N LYS A 63 0.62 -10.81 -18.48
CA LYS A 63 0.06 -12.06 -17.99
C LYS A 63 1.05 -12.86 -17.14
N LYS A 64 2.35 -12.53 -17.19
CA LYS A 64 3.39 -13.16 -16.36
C LYS A 64 3.65 -12.42 -15.05
N VAL A 65 2.97 -11.30 -14.83
CA VAL A 65 3.11 -10.49 -13.60
C VAL A 65 2.10 -10.99 -12.58
N HIS A 66 2.60 -11.69 -11.56
CA HIS A 66 1.79 -12.22 -10.47
C HIS A 66 2.45 -11.92 -9.13
N ASN A 67 1.64 -11.72 -8.10
CA ASN A 67 2.09 -11.59 -6.70
C ASN A 67 3.15 -10.48 -6.48
N THR A 68 3.13 -9.41 -7.29
CA THR A 68 4.02 -8.25 -7.16
C THR A 68 3.33 -7.02 -6.54
N PHE A 69 2.14 -7.18 -5.97
CA PHE A 69 1.38 -6.10 -5.34
C PHE A 69 1.80 -5.85 -3.88
N ASN A 70 2.49 -6.80 -3.25
CA ASN A 70 3.24 -6.59 -2.02
C ASN A 70 4.71 -7.02 -2.21
N ALA A 71 5.62 -6.26 -1.65
CA ALA A 71 7.05 -6.57 -1.57
C ALA A 71 7.44 -6.75 -0.10
N ARG A 72 8.13 -7.85 0.20
CA ARG A 72 8.71 -8.09 1.53
C ARG A 72 9.95 -7.23 1.69
N SER A 73 9.95 -6.35 2.68
CA SER A 73 11.02 -5.37 2.89
C SER A 73 12.38 -6.03 3.13
N GLU A 74 12.39 -7.25 3.67
CA GLU A 74 13.59 -8.05 3.93
C GLU A 74 14.27 -8.54 2.64
N THR A 75 13.54 -8.67 1.53
CA THR A 75 14.07 -9.24 0.27
C THR A 75 13.85 -8.35 -0.96
N VAL A 76 13.25 -7.17 -0.77
CA VAL A 76 12.92 -6.22 -1.84
C VAL A 76 14.14 -5.83 -2.69
N HIS A 77 15.32 -5.79 -2.08
CA HIS A 77 16.59 -5.45 -2.72
C HIS A 77 17.17 -6.59 -3.58
N GLU A 78 16.73 -7.84 -3.38
CA GLU A 78 17.24 -9.01 -4.10
C GLU A 78 16.29 -9.48 -5.20
N LYS A 79 14.98 -9.44 -4.93
CA LYS A 79 13.96 -10.03 -5.81
C LYS A 79 13.95 -9.31 -7.16
N PRO A 80 14.06 -10.03 -8.30
CA PRO A 80 14.07 -9.41 -9.62
C PRO A 80 12.91 -8.45 -9.81
N SER A 81 11.68 -8.81 -9.45
CA SER A 81 10.52 -7.94 -9.61
C SER A 81 10.70 -6.54 -9.00
N PHE A 82 11.42 -6.39 -7.89
CA PHE A 82 11.43 -5.18 -7.06
C PHE A 82 12.78 -4.46 -7.01
N ARG A 83 13.90 -5.20 -7.13
CA ARG A 83 15.26 -4.70 -6.86
C ARG A 83 15.64 -3.42 -7.61
N ASN A 84 15.10 -3.24 -8.82
CA ASN A 84 15.39 -2.06 -9.64
C ASN A 84 14.74 -0.79 -9.06
N ALA A 85 13.44 -0.88 -8.72
CA ALA A 85 12.72 0.21 -8.07
C ALA A 85 13.35 0.57 -6.72
N TRP A 86 13.73 -0.45 -5.94
CA TRP A 86 14.44 -0.27 -4.67
C TRP A 86 15.76 0.48 -4.86
N LYS A 87 16.67 -0.03 -5.69
CA LYS A 87 17.99 0.58 -5.92
C LYS A 87 17.93 2.01 -6.46
N LYS A 88 16.85 2.36 -7.17
CA LYS A 88 16.62 3.70 -7.72
C LYS A 88 15.89 4.65 -6.77
N ASN A 89 15.67 4.25 -5.52
CA ASN A 89 14.94 5.03 -4.52
C ASN A 89 13.53 5.42 -5.00
N GLN A 90 12.87 4.54 -5.76
CA GLN A 90 11.54 4.82 -6.31
C GLN A 90 10.45 4.60 -5.25
N PHE A 91 10.48 5.41 -4.20
CA PHE A 91 9.55 5.36 -3.09
C PHE A 91 8.28 6.16 -3.39
N CYS A 92 7.14 5.61 -2.95
CA CYS A 92 5.84 6.27 -3.04
C CYS A 92 5.05 6.09 -1.74
N LEU A 93 4.04 6.93 -1.57
CA LEU A 93 2.98 6.77 -0.59
C LEU A 93 1.74 6.28 -1.32
N ILE A 94 1.05 5.30 -0.74
CA ILE A 94 -0.25 4.79 -1.23
C ILE A 94 -1.30 5.21 -0.21
N PRO A 95 -2.06 6.30 -0.47
CA PRO A 95 -3.09 6.78 0.44
C PRO A 95 -4.29 5.84 0.48
N ALA A 96 -4.73 5.47 1.68
CA ALA A 96 -5.83 4.55 1.90
C ALA A 96 -6.73 5.02 3.06
N ASP A 97 -8.01 4.69 2.97
CA ASP A 97 -8.94 4.77 4.10
C ASP A 97 -8.99 3.44 4.86
N VAL A 98 -8.81 2.31 4.15
CA VAL A 98 -8.98 0.96 4.70
C VAL A 98 -8.05 0.00 3.95
N ILE A 99 -7.43 -0.95 4.65
CA ILE A 99 -6.88 -2.18 4.03
C ILE A 99 -7.74 -3.37 4.42
N PHE A 100 -7.80 -4.40 3.58
CA PHE A 100 -8.52 -5.63 3.90
C PHE A 100 -7.56 -6.79 4.06
N GLU A 101 -7.70 -7.51 5.17
CA GLU A 101 -6.94 -8.71 5.46
C GLU A 101 -7.88 -9.84 5.90
N PRO A 102 -7.61 -11.10 5.52
CA PRO A 102 -8.39 -12.22 6.00
C PRO A 102 -8.07 -12.49 7.48
N LYS A 103 -9.08 -12.75 8.28
CA LYS A 103 -8.99 -13.28 9.65
C LYS A 103 -9.63 -14.66 9.65
N TYR A 104 -8.98 -15.64 10.26
CA TYR A 104 -9.51 -17.00 10.31
C TYR A 104 -10.29 -17.20 11.60
N ILE A 105 -11.59 -17.46 11.46
CA ILE A 105 -12.52 -17.71 12.57
C ILE A 105 -13.09 -19.11 12.36
N ASP A 106 -12.96 -19.98 13.36
CA ASP A 106 -13.35 -21.40 13.28
C ASP A 106 -12.83 -22.12 12.02
N GLY A 107 -11.58 -21.82 11.66
CA GLY A 107 -10.88 -22.40 10.50
C GLY A 107 -11.32 -21.86 9.14
N LYS A 108 -12.21 -20.87 9.07
CA LYS A 108 -12.69 -20.27 7.82
C LYS A 108 -12.17 -18.84 7.63
N PRO A 109 -11.75 -18.46 6.42
CA PRO A 109 -11.34 -17.10 6.14
C PRO A 109 -12.54 -16.16 6.10
N GLU A 110 -12.50 -15.10 6.88
CA GLU A 110 -13.39 -13.96 6.80
C GLU A 110 -12.58 -12.71 6.44
N TRP A 111 -13.07 -11.88 5.52
CA TRP A 111 -12.39 -10.63 5.18
C TRP A 111 -12.74 -9.53 6.17
N TRP A 112 -11.75 -8.84 6.72
CA TRP A 112 -11.91 -7.75 7.66
C TRP A 112 -11.29 -6.48 7.10
N GLY A 113 -11.98 -5.35 7.25
CA GLY A 113 -11.46 -4.03 6.95
C GLY A 113 -10.74 -3.47 8.17
N ILE A 114 -9.50 -3.02 7.99
CA ILE A 114 -8.64 -2.39 8.99
C ILE A 114 -8.54 -0.91 8.64
N TYR A 115 -8.85 -0.05 9.61
CA TYR A 115 -8.96 1.40 9.44
C TYR A 115 -8.45 2.13 10.69
N ARG A 116 -8.14 3.43 10.57
CA ARG A 116 -7.75 4.23 11.74
C ARG A 116 -8.97 4.54 12.61
N LYS A 117 -8.82 4.41 13.93
CA LYS A 117 -9.87 4.72 14.91
C LYS A 117 -10.34 6.17 14.91
N ASP A 118 -9.43 7.08 14.57
CA ASP A 118 -9.73 8.51 14.44
C ASP A 118 -10.44 8.85 13.12
N GLU A 119 -10.83 7.84 12.33
CA GLU A 119 -11.47 7.98 11.02
C GLU A 119 -10.62 8.75 10.00
N MET A 120 -9.33 8.97 10.25
CA MET A 120 -8.44 9.66 9.31
C MET A 120 -7.92 8.70 8.23
N PRO A 121 -7.66 9.19 7.00
CA PRO A 121 -6.90 8.43 6.02
C PRO A 121 -5.44 8.25 6.47
N PHE A 122 -4.77 7.24 5.94
CA PHE A 122 -3.36 6.96 6.19
C PHE A 122 -2.58 6.72 4.90
N THR A 123 -1.26 6.70 5.01
CA THR A 123 -0.36 6.51 3.87
C THR A 123 0.49 5.28 4.07
N ILE A 124 0.45 4.37 3.11
CA ILE A 124 1.21 3.12 3.11
C ILE A 124 2.53 3.33 2.38
N ALA A 125 3.63 2.80 2.91
CA ALA A 125 4.92 2.80 2.25
C ALA A 125 4.87 1.90 1.01
N GLY A 126 5.30 2.41 -0.14
CA GLY A 126 5.36 1.64 -1.36
C GLY A 126 6.60 1.94 -2.20
N ILE A 127 6.81 1.07 -3.18
CA ILE A 127 7.74 1.33 -4.28
C ILE A 127 6.96 1.41 -5.59
N TYR A 128 7.46 2.18 -6.54
CA TYR A 128 6.89 2.29 -7.88
C TYR A 128 7.89 1.96 -8.97
N GLU A 129 7.39 1.54 -10.13
CA GLU A 129 8.21 1.28 -11.30
C GLU A 129 7.52 1.72 -12.58
N TYR A 130 8.33 2.07 -13.57
CA TYR A 130 7.92 2.37 -14.92
C TYR A 130 8.40 1.28 -15.89
N ALA A 131 7.50 0.79 -16.73
CA ALA A 131 7.80 -0.17 -17.78
C ALA A 131 7.06 0.17 -19.07
N VAL A 132 7.59 -0.30 -20.21
CA VAL A 132 6.90 -0.26 -21.50
C VAL A 132 6.62 -1.68 -21.94
N VAL A 133 5.35 -2.04 -22.07
CA VAL A 133 4.92 -3.39 -22.47
C VAL A 133 4.04 -3.26 -23.70
N ASN A 134 4.45 -3.87 -24.82
CA ASN A 134 3.75 -3.79 -26.11
C ASN A 134 3.49 -2.35 -26.57
N GLY A 135 4.44 -1.43 -26.33
CA GLY A 135 4.32 -0.01 -26.68
C GLY A 135 3.48 0.82 -25.70
N GLN A 136 2.85 0.20 -24.70
CA GLN A 136 2.11 0.91 -23.67
C GLN A 136 3.00 1.25 -22.48
N GLU A 137 3.00 2.52 -22.09
CA GLU A 137 3.62 3.00 -20.86
C GLU A 137 2.80 2.53 -19.65
N ILE A 138 3.47 1.91 -18.68
CA ILE A 138 2.84 1.38 -17.47
C ILE A 138 3.61 1.87 -16.26
N ARG A 139 2.92 2.65 -15.43
CA ARG A 139 3.35 2.90 -14.05
C ARG A 139 2.69 1.85 -13.16
N SER A 140 3.47 1.28 -12.27
CA SER A 140 3.02 0.24 -11.35
C SER A 140 3.57 0.48 -9.95
N MET A 141 2.95 -0.13 -8.95
CA MET A 141 3.36 0.01 -7.55
C MET A 141 3.24 -1.31 -6.76
N SER A 142 3.98 -1.38 -5.66
CA SER A 142 3.91 -2.45 -4.66
C SER A 142 3.87 -1.84 -3.26
N MET A 143 3.02 -2.38 -2.38
CA MET A 143 3.08 -2.06 -0.95
C MET A 143 4.28 -2.75 -0.32
N LEU A 144 5.05 -2.03 0.50
CA LEU A 144 6.07 -2.66 1.33
C LEU A 144 5.41 -3.28 2.56
N THR A 145 5.91 -4.46 2.92
CA THR A 145 5.41 -5.22 4.08
C THR A 145 6.55 -5.66 4.98
N ILE A 146 6.27 -5.81 6.26
CA ILE A 146 7.19 -6.33 7.28
C ILE A 146 6.57 -7.55 7.98
N ASN A 147 7.40 -8.36 8.63
CA ASN A 147 6.92 -9.42 9.51
C ASN A 147 6.08 -8.79 10.64
N SER A 148 5.03 -9.49 11.06
CA SER A 148 4.12 -9.04 12.10
C SER A 148 3.67 -10.18 13.01
N ASP A 149 4.45 -11.26 13.10
CA ASP A 149 4.10 -12.44 13.92
C ASP A 149 3.96 -12.05 15.40
N GLN A 150 4.80 -11.12 15.86
CA GLN A 150 4.81 -10.62 17.24
C GLN A 150 3.94 -9.38 17.44
N HIS A 151 3.26 -8.88 16.40
CA HIS A 151 2.49 -7.64 16.48
C HIS A 151 1.12 -7.89 17.13
N PRO A 152 0.79 -7.29 18.30
CA PRO A 152 -0.44 -7.58 19.06
C PRO A 152 -1.76 -7.45 18.29
N PHE A 153 -1.85 -6.50 17.36
CA PHE A 153 -3.03 -6.31 16.50
C PHE A 153 -2.93 -7.06 15.16
N MET A 154 -1.83 -6.96 14.40
CA MET A 154 -1.73 -7.53 13.06
C MET A 154 -1.56 -9.05 13.02
N ASN A 155 -1.06 -9.69 14.09
CA ASN A 155 -0.83 -11.13 14.13
C ASN A 155 -2.11 -11.99 14.07
N GLN A 156 -3.28 -11.38 14.29
CA GLN A 156 -4.57 -12.05 14.21
C GLN A 156 -5.08 -12.25 12.78
N PHE A 157 -4.44 -11.64 11.78
CA PHE A 157 -4.82 -11.74 10.37
C PHE A 157 -3.97 -12.78 9.63
N HIS A 158 -4.28 -13.06 8.35
CA HIS A 158 -3.73 -14.15 7.52
C HIS A 158 -4.07 -15.56 8.02
N ALA A 159 -3.81 -16.57 7.19
CA ALA A 159 -4.01 -17.97 7.56
C ALA A 159 -3.12 -18.36 8.75
N PRO A 160 -3.58 -19.26 9.67
CA PRO A 160 -2.84 -19.61 10.88
C PRO A 160 -1.38 -20.04 10.63
N ASP A 161 -1.14 -20.83 9.58
CA ASP A 161 0.17 -21.38 9.25
C ASP A 161 1.02 -20.46 8.35
N ASP A 162 0.47 -19.33 7.91
CA ASP A 162 1.20 -18.34 7.13
C ASP A 162 1.94 -17.38 8.06
N GLU A 163 3.17 -17.02 7.68
CA GLU A 163 3.88 -15.87 8.24
C GLU A 163 3.01 -14.62 8.20
N LYS A 164 2.85 -13.94 9.34
CA LYS A 164 2.02 -12.75 9.45
C LYS A 164 2.75 -11.56 8.87
N ARG A 165 2.07 -10.82 7.99
CA ARG A 165 2.65 -9.62 7.35
C ARG A 165 1.77 -8.40 7.63
N SER A 166 2.41 -7.27 7.90
CA SER A 166 1.73 -5.97 7.94
C SER A 166 2.25 -5.09 6.81
N ILE A 167 1.41 -4.20 6.32
CA ILE A 167 1.87 -3.01 5.61
C ILE A 167 2.70 -2.13 6.56
N ILE A 168 3.52 -1.26 5.98
CA ILE A 168 4.16 -0.16 6.71
C ILE A 168 3.31 1.10 6.56
N VAL A 169 2.85 1.68 7.68
CA VAL A 169 2.15 2.98 7.69
C VAL A 169 3.18 4.08 7.92
N ILE A 170 3.29 5.03 6.99
CA ILE A 170 4.18 6.19 7.12
C ILE A 170 3.43 7.32 7.84
N PRO A 171 3.87 7.73 9.05
CA PRO A 171 3.28 8.87 9.77
C PRO A 171 3.41 10.18 9.00
N LYS A 172 2.49 11.12 9.24
CA LYS A 172 2.45 12.43 8.55
C LYS A 172 3.80 13.12 8.50
N GLN A 173 4.48 13.18 9.66
CA GLN A 173 5.75 13.86 9.83
C GLN A 173 6.93 13.21 9.09
N LEU A 174 6.82 11.92 8.71
CA LEU A 174 7.86 11.17 8.01
C LEU A 174 7.60 11.01 6.51
N ARG A 175 6.46 11.50 5.99
CA ARG A 175 6.07 11.34 4.58
C ARG A 175 7.08 11.92 3.61
N LYS A 176 7.61 13.11 3.91
CA LYS A 176 8.61 13.78 3.06
C LYS A 176 9.92 13.01 3.07
N ASP A 177 10.39 12.64 4.26
CA ASP A 177 11.65 11.93 4.44
C ASP A 177 11.60 10.56 3.74
N TRP A 178 10.50 9.82 3.88
CA TRP A 178 10.29 8.57 3.15
C TRP A 178 10.42 8.73 1.64
N LEU A 179 9.77 9.76 1.07
CA LEU A 179 9.78 10.00 -0.37
C LEU A 179 11.13 10.52 -0.91
N GLN A 180 12.04 10.93 -0.03
CA GLN A 180 13.33 11.53 -0.37
C GLN A 180 14.53 10.70 0.09
N CYS A 181 14.31 9.68 0.94
CA CYS A 181 15.37 8.84 1.47
C CYS A 181 16.06 8.01 0.39
N ASN A 182 17.29 7.58 0.68
CA ASN A 182 17.93 6.53 -0.10
C ASN A 182 17.46 5.16 0.38
N HIS A 183 17.57 4.16 -0.48
CA HIS A 183 17.23 2.79 -0.14
C HIS A 183 18.10 2.17 0.96
N GLU A 184 19.25 2.78 1.26
CA GLU A 184 20.11 2.43 2.40
C GLU A 184 19.49 2.89 3.73
N ASP A 185 18.78 4.03 3.73
CA ASP A 185 18.11 4.63 4.90
C ASP A 185 16.66 4.15 5.07
N ALA A 186 16.07 3.58 4.01
CA ALA A 186 14.70 3.10 3.99
C ALA A 186 14.32 2.15 5.17
N PRO A 187 15.22 1.30 5.71
CA PRO A 187 14.92 0.49 6.90
C PRO A 187 14.49 1.30 8.14
N ASP A 188 14.89 2.57 8.26
CA ASP A 188 14.46 3.45 9.36
C ASP A 188 12.95 3.74 9.34
N PHE A 189 12.30 3.48 8.20
CA PHE A 189 10.86 3.64 7.99
C PHE A 189 10.10 2.32 8.08
N PHE A 190 10.73 1.19 8.41
CA PHE A 190 10.07 -0.11 8.55
C PHE A 190 9.36 -0.21 9.90
N LEU A 191 8.35 0.64 10.06
CA LEU A 191 7.61 0.83 11.29
C LEU A 191 6.48 -0.21 11.40
N ASP A 192 6.37 -0.81 12.58
CA ASP A 192 5.16 -1.54 12.98
C ASP A 192 3.92 -0.64 12.92
N MET A 193 2.76 -1.25 12.67
CA MET A 193 1.50 -0.52 12.76
C MET A 193 1.32 0.00 14.20
N PRO A 194 0.99 1.28 14.41
CA PRO A 194 0.93 1.83 15.76
C PRO A 194 -0.15 1.17 16.61
N LEU A 195 0.21 0.77 17.82
CA LEU A 195 -0.69 0.12 18.76
C LEU A 195 -1.79 1.09 19.20
N GLY A 196 -3.03 0.60 19.19
CA GLY A 196 -4.19 1.35 19.66
C GLY A 196 -4.75 2.37 18.68
N GLU A 197 -4.08 2.68 17.56
CA GLU A 197 -4.54 3.64 16.55
C GLU A 197 -5.46 3.02 15.48
N PHE A 198 -5.40 1.70 15.29
CA PHE A 198 -6.18 0.98 14.29
C PHE A 198 -7.24 0.08 14.93
N ASP A 199 -8.34 -0.10 14.22
CA ASP A 199 -9.40 -1.05 14.54
C ASP A 199 -9.77 -1.86 13.29
N ALA A 200 -10.57 -2.91 13.47
CA ALA A 200 -11.05 -3.73 12.39
C ALA A 200 -12.49 -4.16 12.57
N MET A 201 -13.21 -4.30 11.45
CA MET A 201 -14.54 -4.90 11.42
C MET A 201 -14.70 -5.84 10.21
N PRO A 202 -15.66 -6.78 10.23
CA PRO A 202 -15.94 -7.61 9.06
C PRO A 202 -16.21 -6.77 7.82
N LYS A 203 -15.72 -7.20 6.66
CA LYS A 203 -15.92 -6.51 5.37
C LYS A 203 -17.40 -6.31 5.03
N SER A 204 -18.28 -7.20 5.49
CA SER A 204 -19.74 -7.06 5.37
C SER A 204 -20.30 -5.87 6.15
N SER A 205 -19.65 -5.46 7.24
CA SER A 205 -20.00 -4.28 8.04
C SER A 205 -19.38 -2.98 7.50
N MET A 206 -18.39 -3.06 6.61
CA MET A 206 -17.71 -1.88 6.06
C MET A 206 -18.62 -0.99 5.18
N LYS A 207 -19.79 -1.47 4.77
CA LYS A 207 -20.83 -0.62 4.14
C LYS A 207 -21.30 0.53 5.05
N ASP A 208 -21.15 0.35 6.36
CA ASP A 208 -21.52 1.30 7.41
C ASP A 208 -20.33 2.19 7.80
N PHE A 209 -19.11 1.89 7.30
CA PHE A 209 -17.94 2.75 7.48
C PHE A 209 -18.08 4.00 6.60
N ARG A 210 -18.54 5.10 7.22
CA ARG A 210 -18.71 6.41 6.62
C ARG A 210 -17.85 7.42 7.37
N PRO A 211 -16.51 7.33 7.25
CA PRO A 211 -15.64 8.25 7.97
C PRO A 211 -15.90 9.66 7.46
N ASN A 212 -16.08 10.61 8.39
CA ASN A 212 -16.56 11.95 8.05
C ASN A 212 -15.64 12.64 7.02
N ALA A 213 -16.21 13.29 6.01
CA ALA A 213 -15.52 14.31 5.24
C ALA A 213 -15.69 15.61 6.03
N LEU A 214 -14.80 15.87 6.99
CA LEU A 214 -14.81 17.13 7.76
C LEU A 214 -14.58 18.33 6.85
#